data_AF-Q4CLV2-F1
#
_entry.id   AF-Q4CLV2-F1
#
_cell.length_a   1.000
_cell.length_b   1.000
_cell.length_c   1.000
_cell.angle_alpha   90.00
_cell.angle_beta   90.00
_cell.angle_gamma   90.00
#
_symmetry.space_group_name_H-M   'P 1'
#
loop_
_entity.id
_entity.type
_entity.pdbx_description
1 polymer ?
#
loop_
_entity_poly.entity_id
_entity_poly.type
_entity_poly.pdbx_seq_one_letter_code
_entity_poly.pdbx_strand_id
1 'polypeptide(L)'
;MCIRFCRLVQVFRLRGSPIVISAAQLNQRNLLSSLSSSSTVSEGGHHMREGAMHQPGESGQQAGSSSTIAGKETWSQFSAKMRHGRRRIRVIDVAAKMSYEYQMLRKMCKRRPSMRQWAVRDDFCDMHPGVVVMSPSMQAAFMKVFRLKDKGLIRQCMRDIIPVIEYRNREEPMRLQVNAAEMIPENEPDTLNQKKRELFERREKGENFAELRLHDKRSQAKLRFKIRQRLLKFQRQLAVANAVASRTVLYSADDAIGYFLFRGAAMYAGMHRVFFELSKQLPHFVPKTMLDFGAGTGTATLVAKEVYDPGALAYPLYRSLRQTMQGNESSRIHQLGELRYDLKRLQRNNAEKKKVRFMAVAALLERGEVDPAELPEDLRREIAEVAAAAAAAKKERLSREAHARHRDVVDGTEWESGDPLNVEHANLEDPNDVMDGEEHDELHDGGSIHKKTWWEQFVDLESETAQQRAAKRLRPLQEVTAVEPSPGMMEIGTMVLHDDVPNVIWKRYLLPEDEVIQHDLVVAAYSLSEIATVENL
;
A
#
# COMPACT_ATOMS: atom_id res chain seq x y z
N MET A 1 16.62 2.39 -15.40
CA MET A 1 17.66 3.16 -14.67
C MET A 1 17.78 2.59 -13.27
N CYS A 2 18.88 1.87 -12.96
CA CYS A 2 19.04 1.18 -11.67
C CYS A 2 19.63 2.16 -10.64
N ILE A 3 18.80 2.72 -9.76
CA ILE A 3 19.23 3.68 -8.75
C ILE A 3 19.42 2.94 -7.41
N ARG A 4 20.68 2.71 -7.00
CA ARG A 4 21.06 2.27 -5.64
C ARG A 4 21.18 3.49 -4.73
N PHE A 5 20.47 3.55 -3.60
CA PHE A 5 20.76 4.52 -2.55
C PHE A 5 20.85 3.92 -1.14
N CYS A 6 21.92 4.32 -0.46
CA CYS A 6 22.26 4.00 0.93
C CYS A 6 21.33 4.69 1.94
N ARG A 7 20.92 3.95 2.97
CA ARG A 7 20.21 4.47 4.15
C ARG A 7 21.12 5.42 4.95
N LEU A 8 20.64 6.64 5.19
CA LEU A 8 21.04 7.46 6.34
C LEU A 8 20.10 7.12 7.50
N VAL A 9 20.66 6.46 8.52
CA VAL A 9 19.97 6.02 9.75
C VAL A 9 19.98 7.16 10.76
N GLN A 10 18.80 7.60 11.22
CA GLN A 10 18.67 8.34 12.48
C GLN A 10 18.74 7.35 13.66
N VAL A 11 19.68 7.62 14.56
CA VAL A 11 19.98 6.85 15.77
C VAL A 11 18.89 7.08 16.82
N PHE A 12 18.13 6.03 17.16
CA PHE A 12 17.40 5.94 18.44
C PHE A 12 18.12 4.97 19.36
N ARG A 13 18.53 5.48 20.51
CA ARG A 13 19.25 4.76 21.57
C ARG A 13 18.20 4.14 22.51
N LEU A 14 18.00 2.82 22.47
CA LEU A 14 17.28 2.08 23.51
C LEU A 14 18.19 1.00 24.09
N ARG A 15 18.31 1.02 25.42
CA ARG A 15 19.15 0.12 26.22
C ARG A 15 18.69 -1.33 26.04
N GLY A 16 19.67 -2.22 25.84
CA GLY A 16 19.47 -3.63 25.55
C GLY A 16 18.86 -4.44 26.69
N SER A 17 18.12 -5.46 26.29
CA SER A 17 17.90 -6.70 27.04
C SER A 17 18.17 -7.84 26.05
N PRO A 18 18.82 -8.95 26.44
CA PRO A 18 19.15 -10.02 25.52
C PRO A 18 17.86 -10.69 24.99
N ILE A 19 17.67 -10.69 23.68
CA ILE A 19 16.55 -11.36 23.01
C ILE A 19 16.79 -12.87 23.06
N VAL A 20 16.00 -13.57 23.88
CA VAL A 20 15.86 -15.02 23.81
C VAL A 20 14.93 -15.33 22.65
N ILE A 21 15.46 -15.87 21.55
CA ILE A 21 14.66 -16.43 20.46
C ILE A 21 14.00 -17.72 20.98
N SER A 22 12.84 -17.56 21.62
CA SER A 22 11.95 -18.68 21.91
C SER A 22 11.28 -19.08 20.60
N ALA A 23 11.75 -20.18 20.01
CA ALA A 23 10.98 -20.90 19.00
C ALA A 23 9.69 -21.42 19.65
N ALA A 24 8.64 -20.60 19.64
CA ALA A 24 7.30 -21.03 19.95
C ALA A 24 6.81 -21.92 18.80
N GLN A 25 6.95 -23.22 19.04
CA GLN A 25 6.03 -24.26 18.60
C GLN A 25 5.33 -24.03 17.24
N LEU A 26 6.05 -24.30 16.15
CA LEU A 26 5.44 -24.96 14.98
C LEU A 26 4.97 -26.34 15.45
N ASN A 27 3.75 -26.39 15.97
CA ASN A 27 3.03 -27.62 16.23
C ASN A 27 1.79 -27.56 15.34
N GLN A 28 1.86 -28.26 14.20
CA GLN A 28 0.68 -28.80 13.54
C GLN A 28 -0.06 -29.65 14.58
N ARG A 29 -1.10 -29.10 15.18
CA ARG A 29 -2.08 -29.86 15.95
C ARG A 29 -3.47 -29.33 15.64
N ASN A 30 -4.25 -30.21 15.03
CA ASN A 30 -5.70 -30.24 15.02
C ASN A 30 -6.30 -29.48 16.22
N LEU A 31 -6.85 -28.28 15.97
CA LEU A 31 -7.83 -27.64 16.85
C LEU A 31 -9.24 -28.03 16.38
N LEU A 32 -9.44 -29.35 16.30
CA LEU A 32 -10.70 -30.05 16.49
C LEU A 32 -10.37 -31.07 17.59
N SER A 33 -11.13 -31.06 18.70
CA SER A 33 -10.93 -31.85 19.93
C SER A 33 -9.91 -31.32 20.96
N SER A 34 -10.37 -30.43 21.84
CA SER A 34 -9.99 -30.38 23.28
C SER A 34 -10.73 -29.24 24.01
N LEU A 35 -12.07 -29.26 23.91
CA LEU A 35 -12.94 -28.75 24.97
C LEU A 35 -13.53 -29.99 25.65
N SER A 36 -12.69 -30.72 26.37
CA SER A 36 -13.08 -31.84 27.21
C SER A 36 -12.09 -31.96 28.38
N SER A 37 -11.96 -30.89 29.16
CA SER A 37 -11.45 -30.97 30.52
C SER A 37 -12.64 -31.12 31.45
N SER A 38 -12.89 -32.37 31.81
CA SER A 38 -13.50 -32.87 33.04
C SER A 38 -14.01 -31.78 34.00
N SER A 39 -15.29 -31.45 33.89
CA SER A 39 -16.06 -31.11 35.08
C SER A 39 -16.58 -32.43 35.64
N THR A 40 -16.14 -32.75 36.84
CA THR A 40 -16.77 -33.74 37.71
C THR A 40 -18.27 -33.48 37.73
N VAL A 41 -19.03 -34.50 37.34
CA VAL A 41 -20.48 -34.54 37.40
C VAL A 41 -20.88 -34.41 38.87
N SER A 42 -21.19 -33.19 39.29
CA SER A 42 -22.00 -32.92 40.47
C SER A 42 -23.38 -32.59 39.94
N GLU A 43 -24.36 -33.42 40.30
CA GLU A 43 -25.78 -33.11 40.13
C GLU A 43 -26.06 -31.74 40.76
N GLY A 44 -26.40 -30.75 39.94
CA GLY A 44 -26.64 -29.38 40.36
C GLY A 44 -26.94 -28.54 39.12
N GLY A 45 -28.15 -27.96 39.07
CA GLY A 45 -28.76 -27.40 37.87
C GLY A 45 -27.82 -26.54 37.00
N HIS A 46 -27.99 -26.64 35.68
CA HIS A 46 -27.32 -25.82 34.66
C HIS A 46 -27.62 -24.32 34.86
N HIS A 47 -27.06 -23.70 35.89
CA HIS A 47 -26.97 -22.26 36.00
C HIS A 47 -25.77 -21.82 35.18
N MET A 48 -26.04 -21.45 33.92
CA MET A 48 -25.06 -20.76 33.10
C MET A 48 -24.65 -19.47 33.84
N ARG A 49 -23.34 -19.24 33.96
CA ARG A 49 -22.83 -18.07 34.68
C ARG A 49 -23.28 -16.79 33.97
N GLU A 50 -23.72 -15.80 34.75
CA GLU A 50 -24.01 -14.45 34.25
C GLU A 50 -22.80 -13.92 33.47
N GLY A 51 -23.07 -13.23 32.35
CA GLY A 51 -22.02 -12.72 31.45
C GLY A 51 -21.31 -13.75 30.56
N ALA A 52 -21.65 -15.06 30.61
CA ALA A 52 -21.04 -16.05 29.72
C ALA A 52 -21.47 -15.91 28.26
N MET A 53 -22.67 -15.38 28.02
CA MET A 53 -23.29 -15.18 26.70
C MET A 53 -23.63 -13.70 26.50
N HIS A 54 -23.58 -13.23 25.26
CA HIS A 54 -23.97 -11.87 24.88
C HIS A 54 -25.40 -11.85 24.33
N GLN A 55 -26.27 -11.03 24.90
CA GLN A 55 -27.63 -10.85 24.40
C GLN A 55 -27.68 -9.73 23.34
N PRO A 56 -28.17 -9.99 22.12
CA PRO A 56 -28.45 -8.94 21.16
C PRO A 56 -29.39 -7.88 21.75
N GLY A 57 -28.94 -6.63 21.84
CA GLY A 57 -29.66 -5.52 22.48
C GLY A 57 -28.86 -4.88 23.62
N GLU A 58 -28.00 -5.66 24.29
CA GLU A 58 -27.05 -5.13 25.26
C GLU A 58 -25.83 -4.55 24.54
N SER A 59 -25.21 -3.54 25.17
CA SER A 59 -23.92 -3.04 24.69
C SER A 59 -22.84 -4.08 24.97
N GLY A 60 -21.99 -4.40 23.99
CA GLY A 60 -20.85 -5.29 24.23
C GLY A 60 -19.78 -4.74 25.18
N GLN A 61 -19.93 -3.51 25.69
CA GLN A 61 -19.10 -2.96 26.78
C GLN A 61 -19.69 -3.21 28.17
N GLN A 62 -20.96 -3.62 28.25
CA GLN A 62 -21.67 -3.94 29.47
C GLN A 62 -21.87 -5.46 29.55
N ALA A 63 -21.79 -6.02 30.77
CA ALA A 63 -22.12 -7.41 30.98
C ALA A 63 -23.61 -7.54 31.25
N GLY A 64 -24.29 -8.40 30.50
CA GLY A 64 -25.71 -8.69 30.71
C GLY A 64 -25.97 -9.38 32.03
N SER A 65 -27.03 -8.96 32.72
CA SER A 65 -27.54 -9.62 33.94
C SER A 65 -28.37 -10.87 33.63
N SER A 66 -28.78 -11.05 32.38
CA SER A 66 -29.62 -12.17 31.98
C SER A 66 -28.83 -13.49 31.97
N SER A 67 -29.35 -14.51 32.65
CA SER A 67 -28.79 -15.88 32.66
C SER A 67 -29.42 -16.83 31.62
N THR A 68 -30.34 -16.32 30.78
CA THR A 68 -30.97 -17.13 29.70
C THR A 68 -29.97 -17.49 28.60
N ILE A 69 -30.23 -18.57 27.85
CA ILE A 69 -29.34 -19.05 26.77
C ILE A 69 -29.94 -18.76 25.38
N ALA A 70 -31.24 -18.99 25.22
CA ALA A 70 -31.93 -18.86 23.95
C ALA A 70 -31.85 -17.41 23.41
N GLY A 71 -31.53 -17.27 22.13
CA GLY A 71 -31.40 -15.97 21.46
C GLY A 71 -30.11 -15.21 21.75
N LYS A 72 -29.14 -15.79 22.46
CA LYS A 72 -27.84 -15.19 22.74
C LYS A 72 -26.72 -15.78 21.87
N GLU A 73 -25.67 -15.00 21.68
CA GLU A 73 -24.47 -15.42 20.96
C GLU A 73 -23.28 -15.53 21.93
N THR A 74 -22.28 -16.34 21.56
CA THR A 74 -21.03 -16.39 22.34
C THR A 74 -20.19 -15.13 22.11
N TRP A 75 -19.29 -14.81 23.03
CA TRP A 75 -18.36 -13.68 22.84
C TRP A 75 -17.42 -13.85 21.62
N SER A 76 -17.13 -15.09 21.20
CA SER A 76 -16.36 -15.35 19.98
C SER A 76 -17.16 -15.01 18.71
N GLN A 77 -18.45 -15.36 18.68
CA GLN A 77 -19.38 -14.96 17.61
C GLN A 77 -19.58 -13.44 17.60
N PHE A 78 -19.76 -12.82 18.77
CA PHE A 78 -19.84 -11.36 18.90
C PHE A 78 -18.57 -10.66 18.38
N SER A 79 -17.37 -11.14 18.75
CA SER A 79 -16.09 -10.63 18.24
C SER A 79 -16.02 -10.74 16.71
N ALA A 80 -16.40 -11.89 16.14
CA ALA A 80 -16.44 -12.09 14.70
C ALA A 80 -17.40 -11.11 14.00
N LYS A 81 -18.61 -10.94 14.53
CA LYS A 81 -19.60 -9.98 14.01
C LYS A 81 -19.11 -8.54 14.09
N MET A 82 -18.52 -8.14 15.22
CA MET A 82 -18.00 -6.78 15.40
C MET A 82 -16.81 -6.48 14.47
N ARG A 83 -15.92 -7.46 14.24
CA ARG A 83 -14.87 -7.34 13.23
C ARG A 83 -15.45 -7.26 11.83
N HIS A 84 -16.45 -8.08 11.50
CA HIS A 84 -17.06 -8.07 10.18
C HIS A 84 -17.81 -6.76 9.89
N GLY A 85 -18.59 -6.22 10.84
CA GLY A 85 -19.44 -5.05 10.62
C GLY A 85 -18.71 -3.71 10.58
N ARG A 86 -17.54 -3.57 11.23
CA ARG A 86 -16.80 -2.30 11.32
C ARG A 86 -15.85 -2.06 10.14
N ARG A 87 -16.39 -2.04 8.92
CA ARG A 87 -15.61 -1.87 7.68
C ARG A 87 -15.53 -0.43 7.16
N ARG A 88 -16.55 0.37 7.44
CA ARG A 88 -16.75 1.71 6.86
C ARG A 88 -15.76 2.75 7.41
N ILE A 89 -15.19 3.55 6.52
CA ILE A 89 -14.41 4.75 6.85
C ILE A 89 -15.38 5.94 7.01
N ARG A 90 -15.07 6.85 7.95
CA ARG A 90 -15.86 8.08 8.12
C ARG A 90 -15.66 8.98 6.89
N VAL A 91 -16.74 9.60 6.42
CA VAL A 91 -16.68 10.53 5.29
C VAL A 91 -15.72 11.67 5.64
N ILE A 92 -14.81 11.97 4.72
CA ILE A 92 -13.80 13.00 4.90
C ILE A 92 -14.40 14.32 4.47
N ASP A 93 -14.39 15.30 5.37
CA ASP A 93 -14.87 16.64 5.05
C ASP A 93 -13.87 17.34 4.11
N VAL A 94 -14.15 17.27 2.81
CA VAL A 94 -13.40 17.94 1.73
C VAL A 94 -13.38 19.46 1.95
N ALA A 95 -14.43 19.99 2.58
CA ALA A 95 -14.63 21.41 2.76
C ALA A 95 -13.87 21.96 3.98
N ALA A 96 -13.60 21.14 5.00
CA ALA A 96 -12.90 21.57 6.21
C ALA A 96 -11.43 21.92 5.97
N LYS A 97 -10.75 21.27 5.02
CA LYS A 97 -9.30 21.45 4.78
C LYS A 97 -8.99 21.76 3.32
N MET A 98 -8.42 22.93 3.08
CA MET A 98 -7.95 23.39 1.76
C MET A 98 -6.87 22.45 1.20
N SER A 99 -6.77 22.36 -0.12
CA SER A 99 -5.67 21.63 -0.77
C SER A 99 -4.31 22.24 -0.43
N TYR A 100 -3.26 21.41 -0.43
CA TYR A 100 -1.90 21.88 -0.16
C TYR A 100 -1.44 22.89 -1.23
N GLU A 101 -1.81 22.69 -2.49
CA GLU A 101 -1.52 23.62 -3.59
C GLU A 101 -2.16 25.00 -3.35
N TYR A 102 -3.44 25.06 -2.96
CA TYR A 102 -4.10 26.32 -2.61
C TYR A 102 -3.36 27.04 -1.46
N GLN A 103 -2.97 26.30 -0.42
CA GLN A 103 -2.21 26.85 0.70
C GLN A 103 -0.84 27.40 0.27
N MET A 104 -0.15 26.70 -0.63
CA MET A 104 1.15 27.12 -1.16
C MET A 104 1.00 28.39 -2.02
N LEU A 105 0.07 28.40 -2.97
CA LEU A 105 -0.19 29.56 -3.83
C LEU A 105 -0.63 30.79 -3.02
N ARG A 106 -1.46 30.60 -1.99
CA ARG A 106 -1.84 31.67 -1.06
C ARG A 106 -0.62 32.27 -0.35
N LYS A 107 0.38 31.46 0.03
CA LYS A 107 1.65 31.95 0.58
C LYS A 107 2.48 32.67 -0.49
N MET A 108 2.51 32.17 -1.73
CA MET A 108 3.23 32.79 -2.85
C MET A 108 2.68 34.17 -3.24
N CYS A 109 1.36 34.36 -3.19
CA CYS A 109 0.72 35.67 -3.42
C CYS A 109 1.16 36.71 -2.38
N LYS A 110 1.38 36.30 -1.12
CA LYS A 110 1.86 37.18 -0.02
C LYS A 110 3.36 37.48 -0.10
N ARG A 111 4.14 36.74 -0.88
CA ARG A 111 5.58 36.96 -1.03
C ARG A 111 5.86 38.06 -2.07
N ARG A 112 6.90 38.85 -1.82
CA ARG A 112 7.46 39.82 -2.78
C ARG A 112 7.82 39.09 -4.08
N PRO A 113 7.43 39.59 -5.28
CA PRO A 113 7.72 38.92 -6.55
C PRO A 113 9.21 38.56 -6.75
N SER A 114 10.13 39.46 -6.39
CA SER A 114 11.58 39.23 -6.47
C SER A 114 12.10 38.07 -5.60
N MET A 115 11.34 37.68 -4.57
CA MET A 115 11.67 36.58 -3.66
C MET A 115 11.03 35.25 -4.05
N ARG A 116 10.11 35.23 -5.04
CA ARG A 116 9.37 34.02 -5.40
C ARG A 116 10.26 32.93 -5.98
N GLN A 117 11.26 33.29 -6.78
CA GLN A 117 12.22 32.34 -7.36
C GLN A 117 12.95 31.50 -6.30
N TRP A 118 13.37 32.13 -5.19
CA TRP A 118 14.05 31.45 -4.10
C TRP A 118 13.10 30.52 -3.35
N ALA A 119 11.86 30.96 -3.11
CA ALA A 119 10.85 30.12 -2.47
C ALA A 119 10.49 28.88 -3.32
N VAL A 120 10.44 29.01 -4.65
CA VAL A 120 10.23 27.88 -5.57
C VAL A 120 11.42 26.93 -5.53
N ARG A 121 12.65 27.46 -5.58
CA ARG A 121 13.87 26.65 -5.47
C ARG A 121 13.90 25.87 -4.15
N ASP A 122 13.63 26.53 -3.03
CA ASP A 122 13.69 25.91 -1.71
C ASP A 122 12.60 24.82 -1.56
N ASP A 123 11.38 25.06 -2.07
CA ASP A 123 10.31 24.03 -2.08
C ASP A 123 10.64 22.84 -2.99
N PHE A 124 11.26 23.09 -4.14
CA PHE A 124 11.71 22.06 -5.07
C PHE A 124 12.81 21.19 -4.43
N CYS A 125 13.83 21.83 -3.84
CA CYS A 125 14.95 21.15 -3.18
C CYS A 125 14.55 20.34 -1.94
N ASP A 126 13.45 20.68 -1.26
CA ASP A 126 12.91 19.88 -0.17
C ASP A 126 12.21 18.61 -0.70
N MET A 127 12.98 17.52 -0.80
CA MET A 127 12.50 16.19 -1.22
C MET A 127 11.77 15.43 -0.12
N HIS A 128 11.57 16.01 1.07
CA HIS A 128 10.82 15.36 2.13
C HIS A 128 9.32 15.70 2.02
N PRO A 129 8.42 14.71 1.95
CA PRO A 129 6.98 14.97 1.97
C PRO A 129 6.46 15.44 3.35
N GLY A 130 7.30 15.43 4.38
CA GLY A 130 6.89 15.63 5.77
C GLY A 130 6.44 14.34 6.44
N VAL A 131 5.60 14.45 7.47
CA VAL A 131 4.97 13.29 8.12
C VAL A 131 3.99 12.65 7.14
N VAL A 132 4.37 11.49 6.60
CA VAL A 132 3.52 10.74 5.68
C VAL A 132 2.40 10.08 6.47
N VAL A 133 1.17 10.52 6.22
CA VAL A 133 -0.04 9.95 6.83
C VAL A 133 -0.62 8.93 5.85
N MET A 134 -1.03 7.76 6.33
CA MET A 134 -1.70 6.76 5.50
C MET A 134 -2.95 7.37 4.84
N SER A 135 -3.07 7.23 3.53
CA SER A 135 -4.30 7.57 2.81
C SER A 135 -5.50 6.77 3.33
N PRO A 136 -6.73 7.23 3.09
CA PRO A 136 -7.92 6.45 3.40
C PRO A 136 -7.96 5.08 2.71
N SER A 137 -7.49 4.95 1.47
CA SER A 137 -7.33 3.67 0.78
C SER A 137 -6.37 2.73 1.52
N MET A 138 -5.19 3.23 1.91
CA MET A 138 -4.23 2.46 2.72
C MET A 138 -4.78 2.12 4.12
N GLN A 139 -5.56 3.01 4.74
CA GLN A 139 -6.26 2.73 6.01
C GLN A 139 -7.33 1.65 5.83
N ALA A 140 -8.09 1.67 4.73
CA ALA A 140 -9.10 0.66 4.40
C ALA A 140 -8.45 -0.71 4.27
N ALA A 141 -7.36 -0.79 3.50
CA ALA A 141 -6.56 -1.99 3.30
C ALA A 141 -5.93 -2.52 4.60
N PHE A 142 -5.30 -1.63 5.38
CA PHE A 142 -4.73 -1.98 6.69
C PHE A 142 -5.77 -2.56 7.63
N MET A 143 -6.94 -1.91 7.73
CA MET A 143 -8.02 -2.40 8.58
C MET A 143 -8.69 -3.65 8.00
N LYS A 144 -8.69 -3.86 6.69
CA LYS A 144 -9.19 -5.09 6.06
C LYS A 144 -8.38 -6.29 6.56
N VAL A 145 -7.05 -6.19 6.55
CA VAL A 145 -6.16 -7.23 7.09
C VAL A 145 -6.33 -7.37 8.61
N PHE A 146 -6.39 -6.27 9.35
CA PHE A 146 -6.60 -6.31 10.81
C PHE A 146 -7.94 -6.95 11.23
N ARG A 147 -8.95 -6.97 10.37
CA ARG A 147 -10.26 -7.59 10.67
C ARG A 147 -10.31 -9.08 10.37
N LEU A 148 -9.35 -9.63 9.62
CA LEU A 148 -9.35 -11.04 9.21
C LEU A 148 -9.37 -12.00 10.40
N LYS A 149 -8.50 -11.76 11.38
CA LYS A 149 -8.33 -12.64 12.55
C LYS A 149 -8.77 -11.94 13.84
N ASP A 150 -8.99 -12.74 14.88
CA ASP A 150 -9.21 -12.19 16.22
C ASP A 150 -7.95 -11.44 16.70
N LYS A 151 -8.13 -10.38 17.48
CA LYS A 151 -7.04 -9.55 18.00
C LYS A 151 -6.00 -10.35 18.77
N GLY A 152 -6.40 -11.40 19.49
CA GLY A 152 -5.47 -12.30 20.18
C GLY A 152 -4.56 -13.05 19.21
N LEU A 153 -5.13 -13.58 18.12
CA LEU A 153 -4.39 -14.29 17.06
C LEU A 153 -3.50 -13.34 16.26
N ILE A 154 -3.96 -12.11 15.96
CA ILE A 154 -3.14 -11.10 15.30
C ILE A 154 -1.89 -10.79 16.12
N ARG A 155 -2.04 -10.64 17.45
CA ARG A 155 -0.90 -10.42 18.34
C ARG A 155 0.06 -11.61 18.34
N GLN A 156 -0.45 -12.83 18.20
CA GLN A 156 0.39 -14.01 18.04
C GLN A 156 1.19 -13.94 16.73
N CYS A 157 0.52 -13.74 15.59
CA CYS A 157 1.18 -13.57 14.28
C CYS A 157 2.27 -12.48 14.34
N MET A 158 1.96 -11.32 14.95
CA MET A 158 2.93 -10.24 15.14
C MET A 158 4.12 -10.65 16.02
N ARG A 159 3.90 -11.37 17.13
CA ARG A 159 4.97 -11.81 18.02
C ARG A 159 5.92 -12.82 17.36
N ASP A 160 5.42 -13.59 16.40
CA ASP A 160 6.20 -14.61 15.71
C ASP A 160 7.12 -13.97 14.65
N ILE A 161 6.60 -13.05 13.83
CA ILE A 161 7.35 -12.49 12.69
C ILE A 161 8.14 -11.21 13.01
N ILE A 162 7.69 -10.35 13.93
CA ILE A 162 8.38 -9.09 14.23
C ILE A 162 9.84 -9.29 14.68
N PRO A 163 10.18 -10.29 15.52
CA PRO A 163 11.58 -10.55 15.86
C PRO A 163 12.46 -10.83 14.64
N VAL A 164 11.95 -11.53 13.63
CA VAL A 164 12.67 -11.80 12.37
C VAL A 164 12.85 -10.49 11.57
N ILE A 165 11.81 -9.66 11.51
CA ILE A 165 11.85 -8.37 10.80
C ILE A 165 12.84 -7.41 11.45
N GLU A 166 12.81 -7.27 12.77
CA GLU A 166 13.71 -6.38 13.51
C GLU A 166 15.15 -6.88 13.44
N TYR A 167 15.38 -8.19 13.54
CA TYR A 167 16.70 -8.79 13.32
C TYR A 167 17.28 -8.35 11.97
N ARG A 168 16.55 -8.60 10.87
CA ARG A 168 17.00 -8.25 9.50
C ARG A 168 17.19 -6.75 9.28
N ASN A 169 16.37 -5.91 9.90
CA ASN A 169 16.40 -4.46 9.66
C ASN A 169 17.38 -3.69 10.52
N ARG A 170 17.70 -4.18 11.73
CA ARG A 170 18.42 -3.41 12.76
C ARG A 170 19.65 -4.10 13.33
N GLU A 171 19.63 -5.43 13.47
CA GLU A 171 20.64 -6.16 14.25
C GLU A 171 21.52 -7.11 13.43
N GLU A 172 21.17 -7.34 12.16
CA GLU A 172 21.88 -8.30 11.35
C GLU A 172 23.34 -7.91 11.09
N PRO A 173 24.30 -8.79 11.40
CA PRO A 173 25.71 -8.50 11.16
C PRO A 173 26.03 -8.47 9.67
N MET A 174 27.03 -7.67 9.30
CA MET A 174 27.58 -7.67 7.95
C MET A 174 28.11 -9.07 7.62
N ARG A 175 27.72 -9.60 6.45
CA ARG A 175 28.24 -10.86 5.94
C ARG A 175 29.21 -10.58 4.82
N LEU A 176 30.43 -11.07 4.97
CA LEU A 176 31.38 -11.18 3.88
C LEU A 176 31.07 -12.48 3.14
N GLN A 177 31.08 -12.44 1.81
CA GLN A 177 31.20 -13.65 0.99
C GLN A 177 32.61 -14.19 1.21
N VAL A 178 32.84 -14.87 2.33
CA VAL A 178 34.12 -15.54 2.53
C VAL A 178 33.93 -16.97 2.11
N ASN A 179 34.59 -17.36 1.02
CA ASN A 179 34.86 -18.77 0.79
C ASN A 179 35.52 -19.30 2.06
N ALA A 180 35.00 -20.39 2.63
CA ALA A 180 35.60 -20.98 3.83
C ALA A 180 37.11 -21.28 3.64
N ALA A 181 37.55 -21.45 2.39
CA ALA A 181 38.94 -21.58 1.98
C ALA A 181 39.78 -20.30 2.18
N GLU A 182 39.21 -19.11 1.97
CA GLU A 182 39.92 -17.81 2.07
C GLU A 182 40.06 -17.32 3.52
N MET A 183 39.29 -17.89 4.46
CA MET A 183 39.50 -17.67 5.90
C MET A 183 40.74 -18.41 6.43
N ILE A 184 41.33 -19.31 5.64
CA ILE A 184 42.55 -20.02 5.98
C ILE A 184 43.68 -19.33 5.22
N PRO A 185 44.59 -18.59 5.89
CA PRO A 185 45.72 -18.00 5.19
C PRO A 185 46.52 -19.13 4.50
N GLU A 186 46.78 -19.00 3.19
CA GLU A 186 47.34 -20.07 2.33
C GLU A 186 48.71 -20.61 2.80
N ASN A 187 49.34 -19.98 3.79
CA ASN A 187 50.63 -20.36 4.36
C ASN A 187 50.61 -20.58 5.89
N GLU A 188 49.44 -20.70 6.53
CA GLU A 188 49.35 -20.94 7.98
C GLU A 188 48.91 -22.39 8.29
N PRO A 189 49.74 -23.21 8.96
CA PRO A 189 49.45 -24.61 9.23
C PRO A 189 48.24 -24.76 10.16
N ASP A 190 47.09 -25.10 9.58
CA ASP A 190 45.83 -25.54 10.23
C ASP A 190 45.74 -25.11 11.70
N THR A 191 45.51 -23.81 11.91
CA THR A 191 45.47 -23.20 13.25
C THR A 191 44.38 -23.81 14.12
N LEU A 192 43.43 -24.57 13.56
CA LEU A 192 42.47 -25.34 14.34
C LEU A 192 43.08 -26.63 14.89
N ASN A 193 43.94 -27.31 14.13
CA ASN A 193 44.70 -28.47 14.61
C ASN A 193 45.90 -28.06 15.49
N GLN A 194 46.53 -26.90 15.24
CA GLN A 194 47.52 -26.31 16.14
C GLN A 194 46.91 -25.74 17.42
N LYS A 195 45.83 -24.93 17.37
CA LYS A 195 45.11 -24.48 18.59
C LYS A 195 44.47 -25.64 19.33
N LYS A 196 44.02 -26.69 18.61
CA LYS A 196 43.71 -27.96 19.26
C LYS A 196 44.94 -28.39 20.04
N ARG A 197 46.09 -28.65 19.40
CA ARG A 197 47.31 -29.11 20.08
C ARG A 197 47.71 -28.23 21.26
N GLU A 198 47.62 -26.91 21.13
CA GLU A 198 47.90 -25.93 22.20
C GLU A 198 46.90 -26.00 23.37
N LEU A 199 45.60 -26.13 23.08
CA LEU A 199 44.56 -26.39 24.09
C LEU A 199 44.71 -27.79 24.70
N PHE A 200 45.25 -28.77 23.96
CA PHE A 200 45.55 -30.13 24.42
C PHE A 200 46.81 -30.18 25.33
N GLU A 201 47.76 -29.27 25.16
CA GLU A 201 49.02 -29.21 25.93
C GLU A 201 48.93 -28.32 27.18
N ARG A 202 47.94 -27.41 27.25
CA ARG A 202 47.61 -26.69 28.49
C ARG A 202 46.94 -27.64 29.48
N ARG A 203 47.79 -28.34 30.24
CA ARG A 203 47.49 -29.17 31.41
C ARG A 203 46.91 -28.28 32.52
N GLU A 204 45.66 -27.84 32.39
CA GLU A 204 44.94 -27.16 33.46
C GLU A 204 44.75 -28.15 34.62
N LYS A 205 45.63 -28.02 35.61
CA LYS A 205 45.53 -28.65 36.93
C LYS A 205 44.34 -28.06 37.68
N GLY A 206 43.13 -28.47 37.30
CA GLY A 206 41.90 -28.20 38.04
C GLY A 206 41.28 -29.52 38.49
N GLU A 207 41.17 -29.71 39.80
CA GLU A 207 40.76 -30.96 40.49
C GLU A 207 39.34 -31.48 40.16
N ASN A 208 38.64 -30.87 39.20
CA ASN A 208 37.27 -31.23 38.79
C ASN A 208 37.17 -31.89 37.40
N PHE A 209 38.28 -32.20 36.74
CA PHE A 209 38.29 -32.97 35.48
C PHE A 209 38.96 -34.33 35.68
N ALA A 210 38.27 -35.24 36.37
CA ALA A 210 38.63 -36.65 36.37
C ALA A 210 38.66 -37.19 34.91
N GLU A 211 39.88 -37.36 34.40
CA GLU A 211 40.28 -38.11 33.21
C GLU A 211 39.42 -37.95 31.93
N LEU A 212 39.34 -36.74 31.37
CA LEU A 212 39.12 -36.63 29.92
C LEU A 212 40.48 -36.79 29.20
N ARG A 213 40.95 -38.04 29.06
CA ARG A 213 42.09 -38.34 28.18
C ARG A 213 41.66 -38.12 26.74
N LEU A 214 41.87 -36.91 26.24
CA LEU A 214 41.38 -36.47 24.94
C LEU A 214 42.12 -37.14 23.76
N HIS A 215 43.11 -38.01 24.02
CA HIS A 215 43.74 -38.93 23.04
C HIS A 215 43.04 -40.29 22.88
N ASP A 216 42.15 -40.66 23.81
CA ASP A 216 41.39 -41.90 23.70
C ASP A 216 40.26 -41.75 22.67
N LYS A 217 40.26 -42.61 21.65
CA LYS A 217 39.21 -42.66 20.60
C LYS A 217 37.81 -42.73 21.22
N ARG A 218 37.64 -43.43 22.35
CA ARG A 218 36.35 -43.56 23.04
C ARG A 218 35.94 -42.26 23.74
N SER A 219 36.88 -41.57 24.37
CA SER A 219 36.65 -40.27 25.02
C SER A 219 36.32 -39.16 24.01
N GLN A 220 37.00 -39.11 22.86
CA GLN A 220 36.64 -38.22 21.75
C GLN A 220 35.25 -38.55 21.17
N ALA A 221 34.93 -39.84 21.02
CA ALA A 221 33.61 -40.28 20.55
C ALA A 221 32.50 -39.86 21.53
N LYS A 222 32.72 -39.97 22.85
CA LYS A 222 31.77 -39.49 23.88
C LYS A 222 31.56 -37.98 23.80
N LEU A 223 32.62 -37.19 23.58
CA LEU A 223 32.49 -35.73 23.42
C LEU A 223 31.71 -35.37 22.14
N ARG A 224 32.06 -35.97 21.00
CA ARG A 224 31.31 -35.79 19.74
C ARG A 224 29.85 -36.19 19.88
N PHE A 225 29.58 -37.28 20.61
CA PHE A 225 28.22 -37.72 20.92
C PHE A 225 27.45 -36.66 21.74
N LYS A 226 28.05 -36.10 22.79
CA LYS A 226 27.43 -35.03 23.59
C LYS A 226 27.14 -33.77 22.76
N ILE A 227 28.07 -33.34 21.90
CA ILE A 227 27.85 -32.19 21.00
C ILE A 227 26.72 -32.48 20.02
N ARG A 228 26.72 -33.65 19.37
CA ARG A 228 25.65 -34.07 18.46
C ARG A 228 24.30 -34.12 19.19
N GLN A 229 24.23 -34.70 20.38
CA GLN A 229 23.01 -34.75 21.18
C GLN A 229 22.48 -33.33 21.50
N ARG A 230 23.37 -32.38 21.79
CA ARG A 230 23.00 -30.97 21.99
C ARG A 230 22.49 -30.32 20.69
N LEU A 231 23.17 -30.52 19.57
CA LEU A 231 22.75 -29.97 18.27
C LEU A 231 21.43 -30.56 17.80
N LEU A 232 21.21 -31.87 17.94
CA LEU A 232 19.94 -32.52 17.62
C LEU A 232 18.78 -31.97 18.49
N LYS A 233 19.02 -31.72 19.79
CA LYS A 233 18.01 -31.13 20.68
C LYS A 233 17.54 -29.76 20.19
N PHE A 234 18.40 -28.96 19.58
CA PHE A 234 18.11 -27.60 19.11
C PHE A 234 18.07 -27.47 17.58
N GLN A 235 17.98 -28.58 16.85
CA GLN A 235 18.08 -28.60 15.40
C GLN A 235 17.03 -27.69 14.74
N ARG A 236 15.79 -27.67 15.25
CA ARG A 236 14.72 -26.82 14.71
C ARG A 236 15.01 -25.34 14.89
N GLN A 237 15.50 -24.93 16.07
CA GLN A 237 15.86 -23.55 16.36
C GLN A 237 17.00 -23.07 15.47
N LEU A 238 18.04 -23.91 15.34
CA LEU A 238 19.19 -23.62 14.48
C LEU A 238 18.79 -23.55 13.01
N ALA A 239 17.88 -24.43 12.56
CA ALA A 239 17.37 -24.41 11.19
C ALA A 239 16.63 -23.11 10.87
N VAL A 240 15.80 -22.59 11.78
CA VAL A 240 15.13 -21.29 11.58
C VAL A 240 16.14 -20.15 11.52
N ALA A 241 17.09 -20.10 12.45
CA ALA A 241 18.13 -19.06 12.44
C ALA A 241 18.96 -19.10 11.13
N ASN A 242 19.32 -20.30 10.67
CA ASN A 242 20.03 -20.47 9.40
C ASN A 242 19.16 -20.07 8.20
N ALA A 243 17.89 -20.48 8.15
CA ALA A 243 16.98 -20.12 7.06
C ALA A 243 16.71 -18.61 6.99
N VAL A 244 16.52 -17.96 8.16
CA VAL A 244 16.43 -16.50 8.26
C VAL A 244 17.69 -15.88 7.69
N ALA A 245 18.84 -16.46 8.01
CA ALA A 245 20.13 -15.99 7.56
C ALA A 245 20.32 -16.16 6.04
N SER A 246 20.09 -17.34 5.47
CA SER A 246 20.22 -17.65 4.04
C SER A 246 19.08 -17.09 3.16
N ARG A 247 18.11 -16.38 3.76
CA ARG A 247 16.93 -15.81 3.09
C ARG A 247 16.05 -16.86 2.40
N THR A 248 15.98 -18.06 2.97
CA THR A 248 15.16 -19.18 2.43
C THR A 248 13.84 -19.36 3.18
N VAL A 249 13.39 -18.35 3.94
CA VAL A 249 12.11 -18.38 4.64
C VAL A 249 10.98 -18.05 3.67
N LEU A 250 10.05 -18.98 3.48
CA LEU A 250 8.80 -18.72 2.78
C LEU A 250 7.79 -18.13 3.76
N TYR A 251 7.42 -16.86 3.57
CA TYR A 251 6.45 -16.18 4.41
C TYR A 251 5.07 -16.85 4.32
N SER A 252 4.51 -17.28 5.45
CA SER A 252 3.13 -17.79 5.50
C SER A 252 2.11 -16.66 5.49
N ALA A 253 0.81 -16.96 5.36
CA ALA A 253 -0.25 -15.96 5.49
C ALA A 253 -0.27 -15.30 6.88
N ASP A 254 0.05 -16.05 7.93
CA ASP A 254 0.15 -15.52 9.30
C ASP A 254 1.34 -14.56 9.45
N ASP A 255 2.49 -14.92 8.86
CA ASP A 255 3.65 -14.04 8.80
C ASP A 255 3.35 -12.78 7.98
N ALA A 256 2.64 -12.92 6.86
CA ALA A 256 2.25 -11.81 6.00
C ALA A 256 1.32 -10.81 6.70
N ILE A 257 0.37 -11.29 7.52
CA ILE A 257 -0.47 -10.43 8.37
C ILE A 257 0.40 -9.63 9.34
N GLY A 258 1.29 -10.30 10.07
CA GLY A 258 2.18 -9.63 11.03
C GLY A 258 3.14 -8.66 10.35
N TYR A 259 3.68 -9.04 9.19
CA TYR A 259 4.56 -8.21 8.36
C TYR A 259 3.85 -6.94 7.91
N PHE A 260 2.66 -7.05 7.29
CA PHE A 260 1.91 -5.90 6.80
C PHE A 260 1.46 -4.98 7.94
N LEU A 261 0.94 -5.51 9.04
CA LEU A 261 0.46 -4.69 10.16
C LEU A 261 1.59 -3.97 10.90
N PHE A 262 2.80 -4.55 10.93
CA PHE A 262 3.96 -3.92 11.57
C PHE A 262 4.72 -2.98 10.63
N ARG A 263 4.93 -3.38 9.37
CA ARG A 263 5.75 -2.65 8.39
C ARG A 263 4.95 -1.76 7.44
N GLY A 264 3.64 -1.92 7.35
CA GLY A 264 2.80 -1.28 6.34
C GLY A 264 3.00 0.23 6.25
N ALA A 265 2.88 0.95 7.37
CA ALA A 265 3.09 2.40 7.41
C ALA A 265 4.54 2.80 7.10
N ALA A 266 5.53 2.02 7.55
CA ALA A 266 6.94 2.29 7.30
C ALA A 266 7.31 2.13 5.81
N MET A 267 6.82 1.06 5.17
CA MET A 267 7.01 0.83 3.73
C MET A 267 6.27 1.88 2.91
N TYR A 268 5.01 2.17 3.25
CA TYR A 268 4.21 3.21 2.61
C TYR A 268 4.90 4.58 2.63
N ALA A 269 5.41 5.00 3.79
CA ALA A 269 6.17 6.25 3.92
C ALA A 269 7.48 6.24 3.12
N GLY A 270 8.21 5.12 3.13
CA GLY A 270 9.42 4.96 2.32
C GLY A 270 9.15 5.09 0.82
N MET A 271 8.06 4.49 0.33
CA MET A 271 7.67 4.59 -1.08
C MET A 271 7.23 6.01 -1.45
N HIS A 272 6.42 6.68 -0.61
CA HIS A 272 6.02 8.07 -0.83
C HIS A 272 7.23 9.01 -0.92
N ARG A 273 8.27 8.79 -0.09
CA ARG A 273 9.51 9.58 -0.18
C ARG A 273 10.19 9.44 -1.55
N VAL A 274 10.26 8.23 -2.10
CA VAL A 274 10.91 7.98 -3.40
C VAL A 274 10.07 8.56 -4.54
N PHE A 275 8.77 8.27 -4.58
CA PHE A 275 7.88 8.74 -5.63
C PHE A 275 7.70 10.27 -5.62
N PHE A 276 7.80 10.93 -4.45
CA PHE A 276 7.77 12.38 -4.35
C PHE A 276 8.99 13.05 -5.02
N GLU A 277 10.17 12.45 -4.90
CA GLU A 277 11.36 12.92 -5.61
C GLU A 277 11.30 12.58 -7.10
N LEU A 278 10.85 11.36 -7.44
CA LEU A 278 10.66 10.93 -8.82
C LEU A 278 9.74 11.89 -9.59
N SER A 279 8.62 12.29 -8.99
CA SER A 279 7.64 13.19 -9.63
C SER A 279 8.16 14.62 -9.82
N LYS A 280 9.11 15.06 -8.98
CA LYS A 280 9.79 16.34 -9.12
C LYS A 280 10.87 16.31 -10.19
N GLN A 281 11.65 15.24 -10.25
CA GLN A 281 12.78 15.10 -11.17
C GLN A 281 12.34 14.74 -12.59
N LEU A 282 11.27 13.94 -12.73
CA LEU A 282 10.72 13.52 -14.02
C LEU A 282 9.21 13.87 -14.12
N PRO A 283 8.83 15.15 -14.26
CA PRO A 283 7.43 15.59 -14.23
C PRO A 283 6.55 15.03 -15.36
N HIS A 284 7.15 14.71 -16.50
CA HIS A 284 6.46 14.22 -17.69
C HIS A 284 6.38 12.69 -17.74
N PHE A 285 6.99 11.98 -16.77
CA PHE A 285 6.95 10.53 -16.73
C PHE A 285 5.59 10.06 -16.20
N VAL A 286 4.89 9.26 -17.00
CA VAL A 286 3.59 8.66 -16.65
C VAL A 286 3.64 7.17 -17.02
N PRO A 287 3.87 6.26 -16.06
CA PRO A 287 3.97 4.84 -16.36
C PRO A 287 2.59 4.29 -16.71
N LYS A 288 2.40 3.89 -17.97
CA LYS A 288 1.20 3.18 -18.44
C LYS A 288 1.26 1.72 -18.00
N THR A 289 2.44 1.12 -18.02
CA THR A 289 2.69 -0.25 -17.54
C THR A 289 3.67 -0.26 -16.36
N MET A 290 3.41 -1.10 -15.35
CA MET A 290 4.26 -1.22 -14.17
C MET A 290 4.53 -2.68 -13.79
N LEU A 291 5.78 -2.99 -13.44
CA LEU A 291 6.20 -4.25 -12.83
C LEU A 291 6.63 -4.01 -11.37
N ASP A 292 6.07 -4.75 -10.43
CA ASP A 292 6.43 -4.71 -9.01
C ASP A 292 7.08 -6.06 -8.63
N PHE A 293 8.42 -6.07 -8.56
CA PHE A 293 9.22 -7.25 -8.25
C PHE A 293 9.29 -7.49 -6.74
N GLY A 294 8.81 -8.65 -6.30
CA GLY A 294 8.64 -8.93 -4.87
C GLY A 294 7.59 -8.02 -4.25
N ALA A 295 6.46 -7.85 -4.94
CA ALA A 295 5.41 -6.90 -4.57
C ALA A 295 4.88 -7.14 -3.14
N GLY A 296 4.91 -8.40 -2.68
CA GLY A 296 4.53 -8.82 -1.35
C GLY A 296 3.14 -8.35 -0.96
N THR A 297 3.07 -7.24 -0.23
CA THR A 297 1.83 -6.65 0.30
C THR A 297 1.18 -5.62 -0.64
N GLY A 298 1.80 -5.30 -1.77
CA GLY A 298 1.27 -4.32 -2.74
C GLY A 298 1.41 -2.86 -2.33
N THR A 299 2.17 -2.53 -1.27
CA THR A 299 2.29 -1.13 -0.80
C THR A 299 2.93 -0.20 -1.83
N ALA A 300 3.92 -0.67 -2.60
CA ALA A 300 4.55 0.11 -3.65
C ALA A 300 3.60 0.41 -4.80
N THR A 301 2.90 -0.62 -5.30
CA THR A 301 1.84 -0.49 -6.30
C THR A 301 0.71 0.46 -5.85
N LEU A 302 0.25 0.37 -4.60
CA LEU A 302 -0.78 1.30 -4.09
C LEU A 302 -0.29 2.75 -4.09
N VAL A 303 0.94 3.01 -3.62
CA VAL A 303 1.52 4.37 -3.65
C VAL A 303 1.69 4.88 -5.08
N ALA A 304 2.11 4.03 -6.02
CA ALA A 304 2.18 4.41 -7.43
C ALA A 304 0.80 4.85 -7.95
N LYS A 305 -0.28 4.14 -7.58
CA LYS A 305 -1.65 4.55 -7.92
C LYS A 305 -2.01 5.91 -7.31
N GLU A 306 -1.70 6.14 -6.04
CA GLU A 306 -1.96 7.42 -5.37
C GLU A 306 -1.19 8.59 -5.97
N VAL A 307 0.03 8.35 -6.48
CA VAL A 307 0.92 9.38 -7.01
C VAL A 307 0.57 9.74 -8.46
N TYR A 308 0.32 8.74 -9.32
CA TYR A 308 0.06 8.96 -10.73
C TYR A 308 -1.43 9.08 -11.07
N ASP A 309 -2.32 8.50 -10.28
CA ASP A 309 -3.77 8.50 -10.54
C ASP A 309 -4.62 8.72 -9.26
N PRO A 310 -4.44 9.86 -8.56
CA PRO A 310 -5.17 10.16 -7.33
C PRO A 310 -6.70 10.26 -7.52
N GLY A 311 -7.17 10.51 -8.75
CA GLY A 311 -8.59 10.66 -9.07
C GLY A 311 -9.35 9.34 -9.16
N ALA A 312 -8.69 8.24 -9.56
CA ALA A 312 -9.35 6.96 -9.78
C ALA A 312 -9.35 6.01 -8.56
N LEU A 313 -8.90 6.49 -7.40
CA LEU A 313 -8.93 5.73 -6.14
C LEU A 313 -10.36 5.56 -5.63
N ALA A 314 -10.60 4.49 -4.85
CA ALA A 314 -11.89 4.27 -4.21
C ALA A 314 -12.16 5.31 -3.12
N TYR A 315 -11.12 5.73 -2.39
CA TYR A 315 -11.21 6.76 -1.36
C TYR A 315 -10.40 8.00 -1.72
N PRO A 316 -10.91 9.22 -1.44
CA PRO A 316 -10.17 10.45 -1.73
C PRO A 316 -8.94 10.59 -0.82
N LEU A 317 -7.85 11.14 -1.37
CA LEU A 317 -6.67 11.46 -0.58
C LEU A 317 -6.92 12.66 0.37
N TYR A 318 -6.13 12.76 1.43
CA TYR A 318 -6.13 13.95 2.28
C TYR A 318 -5.46 15.13 1.55
N ARG A 319 -6.24 15.88 0.77
CA ARG A 319 -5.80 17.01 -0.08
C ARG A 319 -4.91 18.05 0.59
N SER A 320 -4.95 18.17 1.92
CA SER A 320 -4.19 19.17 2.69
C SER A 320 -2.74 18.78 2.98
N LEU A 321 -2.31 17.56 2.62
CA LEU A 321 -0.98 17.05 2.92
C LEU A 321 0.01 17.37 1.80
N ARG A 322 1.29 17.60 2.14
CA ARG A 322 2.35 17.82 1.14
C ARG A 322 2.56 16.61 0.23
N GLN A 323 2.39 15.39 0.75
CA GLN A 323 2.51 14.16 -0.04
C GLN A 323 1.50 14.04 -1.20
N THR A 324 0.45 14.87 -1.26
CA THR A 324 -0.51 14.86 -2.38
C THR A 324 -0.17 15.90 -3.46
N MET A 325 0.87 16.71 -3.28
CA MET A 325 1.34 17.68 -4.27
C MET A 325 2.52 17.08 -5.05
N GLN A 326 2.21 16.34 -6.11
CA GLN A 326 3.19 15.66 -6.97
C GLN A 326 3.47 16.48 -8.23
N GLY A 327 4.67 16.33 -8.80
CA GLY A 327 5.08 17.04 -10.02
C GLY A 327 4.58 16.43 -11.34
N ASN A 328 4.07 15.20 -11.31
CA ASN A 328 3.62 14.46 -12.50
C ASN A 328 2.45 15.16 -13.20
N GLU A 329 2.44 15.18 -14.54
CA GLU A 329 1.36 15.79 -15.33
C GLU A 329 -0.03 15.27 -14.97
N SER A 330 -0.20 13.95 -14.84
CA SER A 330 -1.48 13.33 -14.47
C SER A 330 -1.96 13.78 -13.09
N SER A 331 -1.05 13.90 -12.11
CA SER A 331 -1.36 14.40 -10.78
C SER A 331 -1.68 15.89 -10.78
N ARG A 332 -0.99 16.69 -11.61
CA ARG A 332 -1.25 18.13 -11.74
C ARG A 332 -2.64 18.42 -12.30
N ILE A 333 -3.14 17.61 -13.23
CA ILE A 333 -4.52 17.73 -13.74
C ILE A 333 -5.53 17.53 -12.59
N HIS A 334 -5.34 16.50 -11.77
CA HIS A 334 -6.19 16.27 -10.59
C HIS A 334 -6.08 17.40 -9.56
N GLN A 335 -4.86 17.83 -9.22
CA GLN A 335 -4.60 18.93 -8.28
C GLN A 335 -5.26 20.23 -8.74
N LEU A 336 -5.24 20.52 -10.05
CA LEU A 336 -5.91 21.68 -10.62
C LEU A 336 -7.44 21.63 -10.46
N GLY A 337 -8.06 20.44 -10.61
CA GLY A 337 -9.47 20.24 -10.29
C GLY A 337 -9.80 20.58 -8.83
N GLU A 338 -8.98 20.08 -7.91
CA GLU A 338 -9.10 20.37 -6.47
C GLU A 338 -8.86 21.86 -6.15
N LEU A 339 -7.86 22.49 -6.78
CA LEU A 339 -7.57 23.93 -6.64
C LEU A 339 -8.73 24.78 -7.16
N ARG A 340 -9.33 24.44 -8.31
CA ARG A 340 -10.51 25.12 -8.84
C ARG A 340 -11.70 25.01 -7.88
N TYR A 341 -11.89 23.88 -7.22
CA TYR A 341 -12.89 23.73 -6.16
C TYR A 341 -12.65 24.73 -5.02
N ASP A 342 -11.42 24.83 -4.51
CA ASP A 342 -11.07 25.78 -3.44
C ASP A 342 -11.26 27.24 -3.89
N LEU A 343 -10.88 27.59 -5.14
CA LEU A 343 -11.05 28.95 -5.68
C LEU A 343 -12.54 29.32 -5.84
N LYS A 344 -13.35 28.42 -6.41
CA LYS A 344 -14.80 28.60 -6.56
C LYS A 344 -15.47 28.81 -5.20
N ARG A 345 -15.03 28.09 -4.17
CA ARG A 345 -15.61 28.14 -2.83
C ARG A 345 -15.12 29.30 -1.96
N LEU A 346 -13.83 29.60 -1.98
CA LEU A 346 -13.20 30.51 -1.00
C LEU A 346 -12.93 31.93 -1.53
N GLN A 347 -12.83 32.11 -2.85
CA GLN A 347 -12.46 33.40 -3.44
C GLN A 347 -13.57 34.02 -4.30
N ARG A 348 -14.41 33.20 -4.95
CA ARG A 348 -15.50 33.71 -5.79
C ARG A 348 -16.74 34.01 -4.95
N ASN A 349 -16.79 35.21 -4.35
CA ASN A 349 -17.99 35.75 -3.67
C ASN A 349 -19.15 36.07 -4.65
N ASN A 350 -18.96 35.81 -5.95
CA ASN A 350 -19.92 36.12 -7.03
C ASN A 350 -20.68 34.87 -7.56
N ALA A 351 -20.63 33.74 -6.85
CA ALA A 351 -21.30 32.49 -7.27
C ALA A 351 -22.85 32.62 -7.31
N GLU A 352 -23.44 33.56 -6.58
CA GLU A 352 -24.87 33.87 -6.64
C GLU A 352 -25.35 34.13 -8.08
N LYS A 353 -24.62 34.91 -8.89
CA LYS A 353 -25.13 35.38 -10.19
C LYS A 353 -25.26 34.26 -11.23
N LYS A 354 -24.36 33.27 -11.20
CA LYS A 354 -24.43 32.11 -12.12
C LYS A 354 -25.44 31.08 -11.62
N LYS A 355 -25.54 30.89 -10.30
CA LYS A 355 -26.56 30.04 -9.67
C LYS A 355 -27.97 30.56 -9.94
N VAL A 356 -28.20 31.87 -9.83
CA VAL A 356 -29.51 32.48 -10.11
C VAL A 356 -29.94 32.27 -11.57
N ARG A 357 -29.04 32.45 -12.55
CA ARG A 357 -29.37 32.19 -13.97
C ARG A 357 -29.75 30.73 -14.22
N PHE A 358 -28.95 29.80 -13.71
CA PHE A 358 -29.24 28.36 -13.89
C PHE A 358 -30.51 27.93 -13.14
N MET A 359 -30.73 28.41 -11.91
CA MET A 359 -31.93 28.13 -11.14
C MET A 359 -33.18 28.74 -11.78
N ALA A 360 -33.09 29.91 -12.42
CA ALA A 360 -34.21 30.51 -13.13
C ALA A 360 -34.61 29.68 -14.36
N VAL A 361 -33.63 29.25 -15.17
CA VAL A 361 -33.89 28.40 -16.35
C VAL A 361 -34.38 27.01 -15.94
N ALA A 362 -33.76 26.38 -14.95
CA ALA A 362 -34.21 25.08 -14.43
C ALA A 362 -35.61 25.15 -13.80
N ALA A 363 -35.94 26.24 -13.11
CA ALA A 363 -37.29 26.43 -12.55
C ALA A 363 -38.36 26.62 -13.64
N LEU A 364 -38.04 27.28 -14.76
CA LEU A 364 -38.95 27.42 -15.90
C LEU A 364 -39.19 26.07 -16.60
N LEU A 365 -38.14 25.25 -16.72
CA LEU A 365 -38.22 23.89 -17.27
C LEU A 365 -39.03 22.94 -16.39
N GLU A 366 -38.77 22.90 -15.08
CA GLU A 366 -39.49 22.03 -14.12
C GLU A 366 -40.98 22.40 -13.97
N ARG A 367 -41.34 23.67 -14.19
CA ARG A 367 -42.74 24.13 -14.16
C ARG A 367 -43.51 23.84 -15.44
N GLY A 368 -42.83 23.36 -16.48
CA GLY A 368 -43.42 23.16 -17.81
C GLY A 368 -43.89 24.46 -18.48
N GLU A 369 -43.38 25.62 -18.02
CA GLU A 369 -43.75 26.94 -18.55
C GLU A 369 -43.05 27.24 -19.89
N VAL A 370 -41.97 26.53 -20.19
CA VAL A 370 -41.21 26.65 -21.44
C VAL A 370 -40.88 25.24 -21.91
N ASP A 371 -41.31 24.90 -23.12
CA ASP A 371 -40.84 23.68 -23.77
C ASP A 371 -39.35 23.88 -24.15
N PRO A 372 -38.43 22.95 -23.83
CA PRO A 372 -37.05 23.01 -24.31
C PRO A 372 -36.92 23.30 -25.82
N ALA A 373 -37.92 22.93 -26.61
CA ALA A 373 -38.00 23.20 -28.05
C ALA A 373 -38.21 24.69 -28.40
N GLU A 374 -38.72 25.51 -27.49
CA GLU A 374 -38.99 26.94 -27.69
C GLU A 374 -37.77 27.84 -27.38
N LEU A 375 -36.73 27.27 -26.78
CA LEU A 375 -35.50 28.00 -26.49
C LEU A 375 -34.70 28.27 -27.78
N PRO A 376 -34.06 29.45 -27.92
CA PRO A 376 -33.11 29.70 -29.00
C PRO A 376 -32.05 28.60 -29.06
N GLU A 377 -31.68 28.16 -30.27
CA GLU A 377 -30.82 26.98 -30.46
C GLU A 377 -29.50 27.05 -29.70
N ASP A 378 -28.88 28.24 -29.66
CA ASP A 378 -27.63 28.47 -28.92
C ASP A 378 -27.78 28.23 -27.42
N LEU A 379 -28.91 28.67 -26.83
CA LEU A 379 -29.19 28.50 -25.41
C LEU A 379 -29.51 27.03 -25.09
N ARG A 380 -30.25 26.35 -25.97
CA ARG A 380 -30.53 24.92 -25.86
C ARG A 380 -29.24 24.10 -25.88
N ARG A 381 -28.29 24.43 -26.77
CA ARG A 381 -26.96 23.79 -26.82
C ARG A 381 -26.17 24.01 -25.54
N GLU A 382 -26.10 25.25 -25.04
CA GLU A 382 -25.40 25.56 -23.78
C GLU A 382 -25.99 24.79 -22.59
N ILE A 383 -27.33 24.72 -22.49
CA ILE A 383 -28.01 23.96 -21.43
C ILE A 383 -27.71 22.46 -21.55
N ALA A 384 -27.79 21.90 -22.75
CA ALA A 384 -27.54 20.48 -22.99
C ALA A 384 -26.10 20.09 -22.64
N GLU A 385 -25.11 20.90 -23.03
CA GLU A 385 -23.70 20.68 -22.69
C GLU A 385 -23.46 20.73 -21.18
N VAL A 386 -24.02 21.73 -20.48
CA VAL A 386 -23.91 21.86 -19.03
C VAL A 386 -24.59 20.69 -18.31
N ALA A 387 -25.75 20.25 -18.80
CA ALA A 387 -26.47 19.10 -18.24
C ALA A 387 -25.70 17.80 -18.42
N ALA A 388 -25.12 17.55 -19.60
CA ALA A 388 -24.29 16.38 -19.88
C ALA A 388 -23.04 16.36 -18.97
N ALA A 389 -22.35 17.50 -18.83
CA ALA A 389 -21.21 17.62 -17.93
C ALA A 389 -21.60 17.38 -16.46
N ALA A 390 -22.75 17.89 -16.03
CA ALA A 390 -23.28 17.67 -14.68
C ALA A 390 -23.67 16.19 -14.42
N ALA A 391 -24.21 15.50 -15.44
CA ALA A 391 -24.52 14.08 -15.36
C ALA A 391 -23.24 13.23 -15.24
N ALA A 392 -22.22 13.51 -16.05
CA ALA A 392 -20.92 12.85 -15.95
C ALA A 392 -20.26 13.08 -14.57
N ALA A 393 -20.30 14.31 -14.05
CA ALA A 393 -19.80 14.63 -12.71
C ALA A 393 -20.60 13.92 -11.60
N LYS A 394 -21.92 13.70 -11.79
CA LYS A 394 -22.75 12.92 -10.86
C LYS A 394 -22.33 11.45 -10.84
N LYS A 395 -22.03 10.84 -11.99
CA LYS A 395 -21.52 9.45 -12.10
C LYS A 395 -20.21 9.30 -11.32
N GLU A 396 -19.26 10.21 -11.52
CA GLU A 396 -17.99 10.22 -10.77
C GLU A 396 -18.21 10.41 -9.26
N ARG A 397 -19.11 11.33 -8.88
CA ARG A 397 -19.46 11.56 -7.47
C ARG A 397 -20.02 10.29 -6.81
N LEU A 398 -20.95 9.60 -7.46
CA LEU A 398 -21.55 8.36 -6.93
C LEU A 398 -20.49 7.27 -6.76
N SER A 399 -19.57 7.10 -7.71
CA SER A 399 -18.43 6.19 -7.59
C SER A 399 -17.59 6.48 -6.34
N ARG A 400 -17.28 7.77 -6.10
CA ARG A 400 -16.48 8.21 -4.94
C ARG A 400 -17.23 8.11 -3.61
N GLU A 401 -18.54 8.31 -3.59
CA GLU A 401 -19.38 8.14 -2.39
C GLU A 401 -19.58 6.66 -2.05
N ALA A 402 -19.68 5.79 -3.06
CA ALA A 402 -19.82 4.35 -2.90
C ALA A 402 -18.48 3.64 -2.65
N HIS A 403 -17.35 4.28 -2.96
CA HIS A 403 -16.00 3.70 -2.97
C HIS A 403 -15.89 2.47 -3.89
N ALA A 404 -16.64 2.47 -4.99
CA ALA A 404 -16.72 1.35 -5.92
C ALA A 404 -16.99 1.85 -7.34
N ARG A 405 -16.21 1.32 -8.29
CA ARG A 405 -16.43 1.53 -9.73
C ARG A 405 -17.67 0.74 -10.18
N HIS A 406 -18.22 1.10 -11.34
CA HIS A 406 -19.40 0.45 -11.92
C HIS A 406 -20.64 0.49 -11.00
N ARG A 407 -20.76 1.55 -10.20
CA ARG A 407 -21.89 1.71 -9.27
C ARG A 407 -23.21 1.95 -10.00
N ASP A 408 -23.14 2.54 -11.18
CA ASP A 408 -24.25 2.85 -12.08
C ASP A 408 -25.10 1.64 -12.46
N VAL A 409 -24.50 0.47 -12.70
CA VAL A 409 -25.25 -0.76 -13.04
C VAL A 409 -25.90 -1.44 -11.83
N VAL A 410 -25.52 -1.04 -10.61
CA VAL A 410 -26.10 -1.56 -9.36
C VAL A 410 -27.32 -0.75 -8.93
N ASP A 411 -27.43 0.49 -9.40
CA ASP A 411 -28.58 1.32 -9.14
C ASP A 411 -29.79 0.77 -9.90
N GLY A 412 -31.00 0.91 -9.35
CA GLY A 412 -32.23 0.34 -9.92
C GLY A 412 -32.72 1.04 -11.20
N THR A 413 -31.83 1.73 -11.91
CA THR A 413 -32.10 2.35 -13.21
C THR A 413 -32.11 1.27 -14.28
N GLU A 414 -33.02 1.38 -15.25
CA GLU A 414 -33.01 0.51 -16.42
C GLU A 414 -31.66 0.63 -17.15
N TRP A 415 -31.14 -0.51 -17.59
CA TRP A 415 -29.90 -0.53 -18.36
C TRP A 415 -30.17 -0.06 -19.78
N GLU A 416 -29.25 0.74 -20.31
CA GLU A 416 -29.35 1.24 -21.69
C GLU A 416 -29.30 0.06 -22.66
N SER A 417 -30.19 0.09 -23.67
CA SER A 417 -30.19 -0.91 -24.74
C SER A 417 -29.11 -0.58 -25.75
N GLY A 418 -28.05 -1.38 -25.79
CA GLY A 418 -26.92 -1.23 -26.70
C GLY A 418 -25.60 -1.55 -25.98
N ASP A 419 -24.68 -2.22 -26.66
CA ASP A 419 -23.34 -2.58 -26.17
C ASP A 419 -23.23 -3.13 -24.71
N PRO A 420 -24.00 -4.17 -24.31
CA PRO A 420 -23.99 -4.69 -22.94
C PRO A 420 -22.65 -5.31 -22.50
N LEU A 421 -21.82 -5.70 -23.46
CA LEU A 421 -20.48 -6.28 -23.23
C LEU A 421 -19.36 -5.24 -23.35
N ASN A 422 -19.69 -3.97 -23.62
CA ASN A 422 -18.74 -2.87 -23.79
C ASN A 422 -17.70 -3.15 -24.90
N VAL A 423 -18.11 -3.83 -25.98
CA VAL A 423 -17.27 -4.20 -27.13
C VAL A 423 -17.18 -3.03 -28.11
N GLU A 424 -18.28 -2.34 -28.39
CA GLU A 424 -18.29 -1.18 -29.29
C GLU A 424 -17.52 -0.03 -28.64
N HIS A 425 -17.77 0.25 -27.36
CA HIS A 425 -17.10 1.32 -26.64
C HIS A 425 -15.59 1.09 -26.47
N ALA A 426 -15.15 -0.17 -26.31
CA ALA A 426 -13.73 -0.49 -26.19
C ALA A 426 -12.97 -0.38 -27.51
N ASN A 427 -13.64 -0.59 -28.65
CA ASN A 427 -13.03 -0.58 -29.98
C ASN A 427 -13.31 0.71 -30.76
N LEU A 428 -14.04 1.67 -30.18
CA LEU A 428 -14.33 2.95 -30.81
C LEU A 428 -13.04 3.75 -31.04
N GLU A 429 -12.79 4.15 -32.29
CA GLU A 429 -11.67 5.01 -32.67
C GLU A 429 -11.78 6.38 -31.96
N ASP A 430 -10.70 6.86 -31.36
CA ASP A 430 -10.70 8.15 -30.67
C ASP A 430 -10.34 9.27 -31.65
N PRO A 431 -11.31 10.12 -32.07
CA PRO A 431 -11.02 11.21 -33.01
C PRO A 431 -10.10 12.28 -32.40
N ASN A 432 -9.86 12.23 -31.09
CA ASN A 432 -8.96 13.14 -30.41
C ASN A 432 -7.51 12.67 -30.39
N ASP A 433 -7.14 11.53 -30.98
CA ASP A 433 -5.76 11.04 -31.02
C ASP A 433 -5.14 11.22 -32.41
N VAL A 434 -5.08 12.47 -32.86
CA VAL A 434 -4.47 12.85 -34.14
C VAL A 434 -2.96 12.90 -33.99
N MET A 435 -2.26 12.16 -34.85
CA MET A 435 -0.79 12.14 -34.95
C MET A 435 -0.28 13.13 -36.01
N ASP A 436 0.98 13.56 -35.89
CA ASP A 436 1.63 14.39 -36.90
C ASP A 436 1.55 13.72 -38.29
N GLY A 437 0.85 14.35 -39.23
CA GLY A 437 0.61 13.84 -40.60
C GLY A 437 -0.80 13.31 -40.88
N GLU A 438 -1.64 13.15 -39.85
CA GLU A 438 -3.09 12.89 -40.01
C GLU A 438 -3.92 14.19 -40.05
N GLU A 439 -3.28 15.32 -39.71
CA GLU A 439 -3.87 16.65 -39.84
C GLU A 439 -4.12 16.95 -41.32
N HIS A 440 -5.39 17.11 -41.70
CA HIS A 440 -5.77 17.52 -43.06
C HIS A 440 -5.24 18.93 -43.38
N ASP A 441 -5.00 19.19 -44.68
CA ASP A 441 -4.39 20.35 -45.38
C ASP A 441 -4.83 21.78 -44.99
N GLU A 442 -5.07 22.08 -43.70
CA GLU A 442 -5.42 23.40 -43.21
C GLU A 442 -4.17 24.13 -42.73
N LEU A 443 -3.70 25.05 -43.60
CA LEU A 443 -2.70 26.09 -43.36
C LEU A 443 -1.32 25.56 -42.91
N HIS A 444 -0.36 25.61 -43.84
CA HIS A 444 1.06 25.64 -43.51
C HIS A 444 1.33 26.74 -42.47
N ASP A 445 1.27 26.42 -41.18
CA ASP A 445 1.74 27.30 -40.14
C ASP A 445 3.26 27.30 -40.22
N GLY A 446 3.84 28.39 -40.73
CA GLY A 446 5.26 28.69 -40.66
C GLY A 446 5.68 28.95 -39.21
N GLY A 447 5.50 27.95 -38.35
CA GLY A 447 5.40 28.01 -36.91
C GLY A 447 6.64 28.54 -36.22
N SER A 448 6.74 29.86 -36.12
CA SER A 448 7.38 30.46 -34.95
C SER A 448 6.47 30.16 -33.76
N ILE A 449 6.90 29.27 -32.85
CA ILE A 449 6.24 28.98 -31.58
C ILE A 449 5.89 30.32 -30.89
N HIS A 450 4.65 30.78 -31.06
CA HIS A 450 4.20 32.02 -30.44
C HIS A 450 4.19 31.77 -28.94
N LYS A 451 5.03 32.48 -28.18
CA LYS A 451 5.01 32.38 -26.73
C LYS A 451 3.65 32.89 -26.23
N LYS A 452 2.80 31.96 -25.80
CA LYS A 452 1.47 32.28 -25.25
C LYS A 452 1.59 33.33 -24.14
N THR A 453 0.79 34.38 -24.25
CA THR A 453 0.61 35.41 -23.23
C THR A 453 0.01 34.80 -21.96
N TRP A 454 0.13 35.50 -20.82
CA TRP A 454 -0.48 35.05 -19.57
C TRP A 454 -2.01 34.91 -19.65
N TRP A 455 -2.66 35.69 -20.53
CA TRP A 455 -4.10 35.61 -20.75
C TRP A 455 -4.48 34.32 -21.49
N GLU A 456 -3.77 33.98 -22.57
CA GLU A 456 -3.98 32.74 -23.32
C GLU A 456 -3.74 31.51 -22.44
N GLN A 457 -2.67 31.52 -21.64
CA GLN A 457 -2.38 30.45 -20.67
C GLN A 457 -3.49 30.33 -19.61
N PHE A 458 -4.08 31.44 -19.17
CA PHE A 458 -5.19 31.43 -18.22
C PHE A 458 -6.44 30.79 -18.84
N VAL A 459 -6.77 31.11 -20.09
CA VAL A 459 -7.89 30.53 -20.83
C VAL A 459 -7.70 29.02 -21.01
N ASP A 460 -6.51 28.58 -21.42
CA ASP A 460 -6.17 27.15 -21.53
C ASP A 460 -6.36 26.42 -20.18
N LEU A 461 -5.92 27.04 -19.09
CA LEU A 461 -6.05 26.51 -17.73
C LEU A 461 -7.46 26.65 -17.15
N GLU A 462 -8.41 27.33 -17.78
CA GLU A 462 -9.82 27.37 -17.36
C GLU A 462 -10.69 26.37 -18.16
N SER A 463 -10.24 25.97 -19.35
CA SER A 463 -10.90 24.95 -20.18
C SER A 463 -10.86 23.56 -19.52
N GLU A 464 -12.02 23.06 -19.10
CA GLU A 464 -12.18 21.69 -18.55
C GLU A 464 -12.11 20.63 -19.68
N THR A 465 -12.57 20.94 -20.89
CA THR A 465 -12.59 20.01 -22.03
C THR A 465 -11.18 19.66 -22.53
N ALA A 466 -10.27 20.65 -22.58
CA ALA A 466 -8.87 20.41 -22.94
C ALA A 466 -8.17 19.49 -21.92
N GLN A 467 -8.50 19.65 -20.63
CA GLN A 467 -7.91 18.84 -19.56
C GLN A 467 -8.44 17.42 -19.55
N GLN A 468 -9.73 17.22 -19.82
CA GLN A 468 -10.31 15.89 -20.00
C GLN A 468 -9.68 15.16 -21.18
N ARG A 469 -9.47 15.85 -22.31
CA ARG A 469 -8.75 15.30 -23.47
C ARG A 469 -7.31 14.91 -23.10
N ALA A 470 -6.59 15.78 -22.40
CA ALA A 470 -5.23 15.49 -21.93
C ALA A 470 -5.20 14.28 -20.99
N ALA A 471 -6.14 14.19 -20.04
CA ALA A 471 -6.25 13.07 -19.11
C ALA A 471 -6.59 11.74 -19.81
N LYS A 472 -7.40 11.76 -20.88
CA LYS A 472 -7.72 10.56 -21.68
C LYS A 472 -6.50 10.01 -22.43
N ARG A 473 -5.58 10.88 -22.86
CA ARG A 473 -4.30 10.47 -23.46
C ARG A 473 -3.30 10.00 -22.38
N LEU A 474 -3.23 10.73 -21.26
CA LEU A 474 -2.38 10.42 -20.10
C LEU A 474 -3.06 9.40 -19.17
N ARG A 475 -3.15 8.14 -19.61
CA ARG A 475 -3.71 7.02 -18.84
C ARG A 475 -2.63 6.29 -18.01
N PRO A 476 -2.42 6.65 -16.72
CA PRO A 476 -1.48 5.96 -15.84
C PRO A 476 -1.95 4.55 -15.46
N LEU A 477 -1.01 3.64 -15.24
CA LEU A 477 -1.21 2.31 -14.63
C LEU A 477 -2.41 1.55 -15.23
N GLN A 478 -2.39 1.37 -16.54
CA GLN A 478 -3.38 0.55 -17.26
C GLN A 478 -3.16 -0.93 -16.96
N GLU A 479 -1.90 -1.35 -16.89
CA GLU A 479 -1.50 -2.72 -16.60
C GLU A 479 -0.45 -2.73 -15.50
N VAL A 480 -0.67 -3.57 -14.48
CA VAL A 480 0.28 -3.77 -13.38
C VAL A 480 0.58 -5.25 -13.25
N THR A 481 1.85 -5.61 -13.37
CA THR A 481 2.35 -6.95 -13.10
C THR A 481 2.99 -6.99 -11.72
N ALA A 482 2.51 -7.83 -10.82
CA ALA A 482 3.08 -8.04 -9.49
C ALA A 482 3.72 -9.43 -9.41
N VAL A 483 4.97 -9.51 -8.96
CA VAL A 483 5.69 -10.79 -8.81
C VAL A 483 5.83 -11.11 -7.34
N GLU A 484 5.31 -12.26 -6.90
CA GLU A 484 5.46 -12.74 -5.52
C GLU A 484 5.45 -14.27 -5.44
N PRO A 485 6.53 -14.91 -4.99
CA PRO A 485 6.57 -16.37 -4.85
C PRO A 485 5.77 -16.89 -3.66
N SER A 486 5.64 -16.13 -2.56
CA SER A 486 4.88 -16.55 -1.39
C SER A 486 3.36 -16.46 -1.63
N PRO A 487 2.61 -17.57 -1.51
CA PRO A 487 1.16 -17.52 -1.57
C PRO A 487 0.54 -16.65 -0.46
N GLY A 488 1.13 -16.64 0.74
CA GLY A 488 0.63 -15.88 1.88
C GLY A 488 0.76 -14.38 1.69
N MET A 489 1.89 -13.93 1.11
CA MET A 489 2.08 -12.53 0.75
C MET A 489 1.14 -12.13 -0.39
N MET A 490 1.03 -12.95 -1.45
CA MET A 490 0.14 -12.73 -2.58
C MET A 490 -1.33 -12.58 -2.17
N GLU A 491 -1.82 -13.39 -1.23
CA GLU A 491 -3.19 -13.28 -0.69
C GLU A 491 -3.42 -11.89 -0.06
N ILE A 492 -2.51 -11.46 0.83
CA ILE A 492 -2.60 -10.15 1.48
C ILE A 492 -2.44 -9.02 0.46
N GLY A 493 -1.48 -9.11 -0.47
CA GLY A 493 -1.26 -8.12 -1.53
C GLY A 493 -2.48 -7.96 -2.42
N THR A 494 -3.12 -9.05 -2.82
CA THR A 494 -4.38 -9.03 -3.59
C THR A 494 -5.47 -8.30 -2.82
N MET A 495 -5.62 -8.58 -1.53
CA MET A 495 -6.61 -7.91 -0.68
C MET A 495 -6.37 -6.39 -0.53
N VAL A 496 -5.10 -5.97 -0.52
CA VAL A 496 -4.70 -4.56 -0.41
C VAL A 496 -4.97 -3.81 -1.71
N LEU A 497 -4.67 -4.42 -2.86
CA LEU A 497 -4.74 -3.76 -4.16
C LEU A 497 -6.13 -3.78 -4.80
N HIS A 498 -6.91 -4.84 -4.58
CA HIS A 498 -8.16 -5.10 -5.32
C HIS A 498 -9.16 -3.94 -5.36
N ASP A 499 -9.26 -3.14 -4.29
CA ASP A 499 -10.27 -2.06 -4.23
C ASP A 499 -9.85 -0.80 -5.00
N ASP A 500 -8.56 -0.53 -5.13
CA ASP A 500 -8.03 0.73 -5.68
C ASP A 500 -7.25 0.56 -6.99
N VAL A 501 -6.67 -0.62 -7.22
CA VAL A 501 -5.86 -0.95 -8.40
C VAL A 501 -6.50 -2.13 -9.13
N PRO A 502 -7.34 -1.87 -10.14
CA PRO A 502 -7.93 -2.94 -10.94
C PRO A 502 -6.87 -3.61 -11.84
N ASN A 503 -7.16 -4.82 -12.32
CA ASN A 503 -6.40 -5.52 -13.36
C ASN A 503 -4.91 -5.78 -13.03
N VAL A 504 -4.60 -6.08 -11.76
CA VAL A 504 -3.25 -6.50 -11.37
C VAL A 504 -3.02 -7.97 -11.75
N ILE A 505 -2.03 -8.22 -12.60
CA ILE A 505 -1.60 -9.56 -13.01
C ILE A 505 -0.57 -10.06 -12.00
N TRP A 506 -0.92 -11.13 -11.27
CA TRP A 506 -0.01 -11.76 -10.30
C TRP A 506 0.80 -12.89 -10.95
N LYS A 507 2.11 -12.69 -11.09
CA LYS A 507 3.07 -13.73 -11.44
C LYS A 507 3.71 -14.30 -10.16
N ARG A 508 3.97 -15.62 -10.16
CA ARG A 508 4.61 -16.29 -9.02
C ARG A 508 6.13 -16.15 -9.03
N TYR A 509 6.73 -16.21 -10.22
CA TYR A 509 8.17 -16.13 -10.42
C TYR A 509 8.46 -15.18 -11.55
N LEU A 510 9.65 -14.58 -11.52
CA LEU A 510 10.21 -13.87 -12.64
C LEU A 510 11.08 -14.86 -13.42
N LEU A 511 10.68 -15.20 -14.62
CA LEU A 511 11.41 -16.12 -15.50
C LEU A 511 12.36 -15.32 -16.40
N PRO A 512 13.48 -15.91 -16.87
CA PRO A 512 14.35 -15.26 -17.85
C PRO A 512 13.59 -14.80 -19.12
N GLU A 513 12.57 -15.56 -19.54
CA GLU A 513 11.73 -15.24 -20.70
C GLU A 513 10.85 -14.00 -20.48
N ASP A 514 10.58 -13.62 -19.22
CA ASP A 514 9.75 -12.45 -18.90
C ASP A 514 10.46 -11.12 -19.20
N GLU A 515 11.78 -11.12 -19.38
CA GLU A 515 12.57 -9.92 -19.71
C GLU A 515 12.21 -9.32 -21.08
N VAL A 516 11.62 -10.12 -21.97
CA VAL A 516 11.13 -9.65 -23.28
C VAL A 516 9.99 -8.62 -23.14
N ILE A 517 9.28 -8.64 -22.00
CA ILE A 517 8.17 -7.72 -21.72
C ILE A 517 8.75 -6.41 -21.17
N GLN A 518 8.60 -5.32 -21.91
CA GLN A 518 9.02 -3.99 -21.47
C GLN A 518 7.92 -3.31 -20.64
N HIS A 519 8.28 -2.87 -19.43
CA HIS A 519 7.44 -2.05 -18.57
C HIS A 519 8.00 -0.64 -18.44
N ASP A 520 7.14 0.38 -18.34
CA ASP A 520 7.57 1.77 -18.17
C ASP A 520 8.24 1.99 -16.81
N LEU A 521 7.72 1.33 -15.77
CA LEU A 521 8.24 1.39 -14.40
C LEU A 521 8.46 -0.02 -13.82
N VAL A 522 9.68 -0.29 -13.35
CA VAL A 522 10.01 -1.47 -12.56
C VAL A 522 10.35 -1.05 -11.13
N VAL A 523 9.62 -1.59 -10.14
CA VAL A 523 9.85 -1.33 -8.72
C VAL A 523 10.32 -2.59 -8.01
N ALA A 524 11.38 -2.48 -7.22
CA ALA A 524 11.88 -3.55 -6.35
C ALA A 524 11.93 -3.05 -4.90
N ALA A 525 10.76 -2.93 -4.27
CA ALA A 525 10.60 -2.28 -2.97
C ALA A 525 10.85 -3.26 -1.81
N TYR A 526 12.01 -3.14 -1.15
CA TYR A 526 12.44 -4.01 -0.04
C TYR A 526 12.61 -5.51 -0.41
N SER A 527 12.64 -5.84 -1.70
CA SER A 527 12.70 -7.22 -2.21
C SER A 527 14.13 -7.73 -2.39
N LEU A 528 15.08 -6.85 -2.76
CA LEU A 528 16.46 -7.25 -3.08
C LEU A 528 17.19 -7.91 -1.90
N SER A 529 16.92 -7.47 -0.66
CA SER A 529 17.48 -8.07 0.55
C SER A 529 16.84 -9.41 0.94
N GLU A 530 15.75 -9.79 0.27
CA GLU A 530 14.96 -10.98 0.55
C GLU A 530 15.20 -12.10 -0.46
N ILE A 531 16.02 -11.86 -1.50
CA ILE A 531 16.44 -12.88 -2.46
C ILE A 531 17.34 -13.90 -1.75
N ALA A 532 17.02 -15.19 -1.91
CA ALA A 532 17.78 -16.31 -1.37
C ALA A 532 19.23 -16.35 -1.89
N THR A 533 20.18 -16.65 -1.00
CA THR A 533 21.54 -17.01 -1.44
C THR A 533 21.52 -18.44 -1.97
N VAL A 534 21.82 -18.64 -3.25
CA VAL A 534 21.77 -19.95 -3.94
C VAL A 534 22.72 -20.98 -3.33
N GLU A 535 23.74 -20.55 -2.58
CA GLU A 535 24.80 -21.40 -2.01
C GLU A 535 24.36 -22.39 -0.90
N ASN A 536 23.06 -22.47 -0.53
CA ASN A 536 22.57 -23.38 0.52
C ASN A 536 21.32 -24.20 0.14
N LEU A 537 21.06 -24.42 -1.16
CA LEU A 537 20.07 -25.41 -1.62
C LEU A 537 20.69 -26.81 -1.75
#